data_AF-A0A8J7P3W3-F1
#
_entry.id   AF-A0A8J7P3W3-F1
#
_cell.length_a   1.000
_cell.length_b   1.000
_cell.length_c   1.000
_cell.angle_alpha   90.00
_cell.angle_beta   90.00
_cell.angle_gamma   90.00
#
_symmetry.space_group_name_H-M   'P 1'
#
loop_
_entity.id
_entity.type
_entity.pdbx_description
1 polymer ?
#
loop_
_entity_poly.entity_id
_entity_poly.type
_entity_poly.pdbx_seq_one_letter_code
_entity_poly.pdbx_strand_id
1 'polypeptide(L)' 'MTSAENNRHWEECMEFAVQIARRAGQVIREAVKLDKCVTTKSSAVDLVTETDQQVEELIISTLRDRYPSHR' A
#
# COMPACT_ATOMS: atom_id res chain seq x y z
N MET A 1 -27.04 9.05 -5.65
CA MET A 1 -26.58 7.65 -5.70
C MET A 1 -27.38 6.87 -4.69
N THR A 2 -27.98 5.77 -5.12
CA THR A 2 -28.73 4.88 -4.22
C THR A 2 -27.77 4.13 -3.29
N SER A 3 -28.27 3.60 -2.18
CA SER A 3 -27.47 2.80 -1.23
C SER A 3 -26.76 1.62 -1.92
N ALA A 4 -27.38 1.05 -2.95
CA ALA A 4 -26.83 -0.06 -3.74
C ALA A 4 -25.67 0.36 -4.65
N GLU A 5 -25.73 1.56 -5.26
CA GLU A 5 -24.65 2.10 -6.09
C GLU A 5 -23.41 2.44 -5.26
N ASN A 6 -23.62 3.00 -4.07
CA ASN A 6 -22.52 3.25 -3.13
C ASN A 6 -21.86 1.94 -2.66
N ASN A 7 -22.64 0.88 -2.44
CA ASN A 7 -22.09 -0.41 -2.03
C ASN A 7 -21.20 -1.03 -3.13
N ARG A 8 -21.65 -0.98 -4.39
CA ARG A 8 -20.85 -1.43 -5.54
C ARG A 8 -19.55 -0.65 -5.71
N HIS A 9 -19.59 0.67 -5.52
CA HIS A 9 -18.39 1.50 -5.62
C HIS A 9 -17.31 1.09 -4.59
N TRP A 10 -17.71 0.84 -3.34
CA TRP A 10 -16.76 0.40 -2.31
C TRP A 10 -16.30 -1.05 -2.49
N GLU A 11 -17.14 -1.92 -3.04
CA GLU A 11 -16.74 -3.28 -3.45
C GLU A 11 -15.61 -3.23 -4.49
N GLU A 12 -15.75 -2.40 -5.54
CA GLU A 12 -14.70 -2.22 -6.57
C GLU A 12 -13.40 -1.64 -5.97
N CYS A 13 -13.53 -0.65 -5.08
CA CYS A 13 -12.39 -0.09 -4.34
C CYS A 13 -11.68 -1.17 -3.51
N MET A 14 -12.44 -2.00 -2.80
CA MET A 14 -11.89 -3.08 -1.96
C MET A 14 -11.22 -4.17 -2.80
N GLU A 15 -11.84 -4.60 -3.90
CA GLU A 15 -11.24 -5.57 -4.82
C GLU A 15 -9.90 -5.07 -5.37
N PHE A 16 -9.82 -3.79 -5.72
CA PHE A 16 -8.56 -3.20 -6.15
C PHE A 16 -7.54 -3.09 -5.02
N ALA A 17 -7.95 -2.67 -3.82
CA ALA A 17 -7.07 -2.61 -2.66
C ALA A 17 -6.45 -3.97 -2.34
N VAL A 18 -7.22 -5.05 -2.42
CA VAL A 18 -6.73 -6.43 -2.26
C VAL A 18 -5.68 -6.78 -3.32
N GLN A 19 -5.84 -6.33 -4.57
CA GLN A 19 -4.83 -6.55 -5.62
C GLN A 19 -3.53 -5.82 -5.31
N ILE A 20 -3.59 -4.54 -4.91
CA ILE A 20 -2.40 -3.77 -4.53
C ILE A 20 -1.72 -4.41 -3.33
N ALA A 21 -2.48 -4.81 -2.30
CA ALA A 21 -1.94 -5.43 -1.10
C ALA A 21 -1.17 -6.73 -1.42
N ARG A 22 -1.67 -7.54 -2.35
CA ARG A 22 -0.95 -8.74 -2.83
C ARG A 22 0.36 -8.39 -3.52
N ARG A 23 0.38 -7.34 -4.35
CA ARG A 23 1.59 -6.87 -5.03
C ARG A 23 2.62 -6.32 -4.04
N ALA A 24 2.20 -5.48 -3.09
CA ALA A 24 3.05 -5.01 -2.00
C ALA A 24 3.63 -6.18 -1.18
N GLY A 25 2.81 -7.20 -0.88
CA GLY A 25 3.27 -8.40 -0.19
C GLY A 25 4.32 -9.20 -0.97
N GLN A 26 4.30 -9.18 -2.30
CA GLN A 26 5.36 -9.80 -3.12
C GLN A 26 6.68 -9.04 -2.98
N VAL A 27 6.65 -7.71 -3.03
CA VAL A 27 7.83 -6.85 -2.82
C VAL A 27 8.44 -7.12 -1.44
N ILE A 28 7.61 -7.12 -0.39
CA ILE A 28 8.05 -7.40 0.98
C ILE A 28 8.69 -8.79 1.07
N ARG A 29 8.05 -9.81 0.50
CA ARG A 29 8.54 -11.19 0.54
C ARG A 29 9.90 -11.35 -0.15
N GLU A 30 10.14 -10.60 -1.21
CA GLU A 30 11.44 -10.59 -1.90
C GLU A 30 12.50 -9.87 -1.06
N ALA A 31 12.18 -8.68 -0.54
CA ALA A 31 13.08 -7.89 0.29
C ALA A 31 13.47 -8.58 1.62
N VAL A 32 12.58 -9.41 2.19
CA VAL A 32 12.89 -10.20 3.40
C VAL A 32 14.13 -11.09 3.21
N LYS A 33 14.42 -11.53 1.98
CA LYS A 33 15.58 -12.38 1.66
C LYS A 33 16.88 -11.62 1.45
N LEU A 34 16.82 -10.29 1.39
CA LEU A 34 17.95 -9.41 1.14
C LEU A 34 18.43 -8.75 2.43
N ASP A 35 19.66 -8.21 2.41
CA ASP A 35 20.14 -7.30 3.43
C ASP A 35 19.30 -6.02 3.41
N LYS A 36 19.06 -5.44 4.60
CA LYS A 36 18.12 -4.32 4.78
C LYS A 36 18.84 -3.12 5.35
N CYS A 37 18.57 -1.95 4.80
CA CYS A 37 19.03 -0.69 5.39
C CYS A 37 18.04 -0.26 6.47
N VAL A 38 18.30 -0.68 7.71
CA VAL A 38 17.45 -0.31 8.84
C VAL A 38 17.79 1.09 9.32
N THR A 39 16.79 1.97 9.32
CA THR A 39 16.84 3.32 9.90
C THR A 39 15.82 3.42 11.02
N THR A 40 15.95 4.41 11.90
CA THR A 40 14.97 4.69 12.96
C THR A 40 14.11 5.90 12.61
N LYS A 41 12.83 5.86 12.97
CA LYS A 41 11.90 6.99 12.91
C LYS A 41 11.98 7.81 14.20
N SER A 42 10.98 7.74 15.06
CA SER A 42 10.82 8.63 16.22
C SER A 42 11.64 8.20 17.45
N SER A 43 12.05 6.93 17.50
CA SER A 43 12.81 6.36 18.61
C SER A 43 13.73 5.23 18.13
N ALA A 44 14.68 4.82 18.98
CA ALA A 44 15.63 3.76 18.67
C ALA A 44 14.99 2.38 18.41
N VAL A 45 13.73 2.18 18.83
CA VAL A 45 12.98 0.92 18.61
C VAL A 45 11.93 1.04 17.51
N ASP A 46 11.75 2.23 16.95
CA ASP A 46 10.82 2.53 15.87
C ASP A 46 11.57 2.43 14.54
N LEU A 47 11.66 1.22 14.00
CA LEU A 47 12.46 0.90 12.83
C LEU A 47 11.69 1.11 11.52
N VAL A 48 12.43 1.44 10.46
CA VAL A 48 11.94 1.55 9.09
C VAL A 48 13.02 1.11 8.11
N THR A 49 12.60 0.62 6.97
CA THR A 49 13.48 0.18 5.87
C THR A 49 13.14 0.90 4.58
N GLU A 50 14.03 0.79 3.61
CA GLU A 50 13.79 1.17 2.22
C GLU A 50 12.57 0.44 1.61
N THR A 51 12.25 -0.76 2.11
CA THR A 51 11.11 -1.55 1.62
C THR A 51 9.79 -0.90 2.02
N ASP A 52 9.70 -0.34 3.23
CA ASP A 52 8.51 0.35 3.71
C ASP A 52 8.19 1.56 2.81
N GLN A 53 9.21 2.34 2.45
CA GLN A 53 9.07 3.50 1.57
C GLN A 53 8.63 3.09 0.15
N GLN A 54 9.24 2.04 -0.41
CA GLN A 54 8.87 1.51 -1.73
C GLN A 54 7.43 0.99 -1.78
N VAL A 55 6.98 0.31 -0.72
CA VAL A 55 5.60 -0.20 -0.62
C VAL A 55 4.60 0.95 -0.49
N GLU A 56 4.90 1.96 0.31
CA GLU A 56 4.05 3.15 0.44
C GLU A 56 3.92 3.88 -0.91
N GLU A 57 5.04 4.11 -1.61
CA GLU A 57 5.04 4.74 -2.92
C GLU A 57 4.24 3.92 -3.95
N LEU A 58 4.41 2.59 -3.97
CA LEU A 58 3.63 1.70 -4.82
C LEU A 58 2.12 1.83 -4.55
N ILE A 59 1.70 1.81 -3.28
CA ILE A 59 0.28 1.89 -2.91
C ILE A 59 -0.29 3.26 -3.28
N ILE A 60 0.38 4.34 -2.87
CA ILE A 60 -0.12 5.70 -3.04
C ILE A 60 -0.17 6.08 -4.52
N SER A 61 0.89 5.80 -5.29
CA SER A 61 0.89 6.10 -6.74
C SER A 61 -0.23 5.36 -7.46
N THR A 62 -0.37 4.05 -7.21
CA THR A 62 -1.40 3.22 -7.83
C THR A 62 -2.82 3.68 -7.47
N LEU A 63 -3.06 4.10 -6.22
CA LEU A 63 -4.35 4.64 -5.80
C LEU A 63 -4.63 6.03 -6.38
N ARG A 64 -3.63 6.91 -6.46
CA ARG A 64 -3.77 8.24 -7.08
C ARG A 64 -4.11 8.13 -8.57
N ASP A 65 -3.48 7.20 -9.27
CA ASP A 65 -3.71 6.97 -10.69
C ASP A 65 -5.14 6.46 -10.95
N ARG A 66 -5.62 5.51 -10.14
CA ARG A 66 -6.96 4.92 -10.32
C ARG A 66 -8.08 5.77 -9.73
N TYR A 67 -7.84 6.45 -8.61
CA TYR A 67 -8.83 7.21 -7.85
C TYR A 67 -8.33 8.63 -7.54
N PRO A 68 -8.17 9.49 -8.57
CA PRO A 68 -7.56 10.82 -8.41
C PRO A 68 -8.37 11.78 -7.51
N SER A 69 -9.63 11.46 -7.22
CA SER A 69 -10.49 12.24 -6.32
C SER A 69 -10.41 11.82 -4.84
N HIS A 70 -9.74 10.70 -4.52
CA HIS A 70 -9.51 10.29 -3.12
C HIS A 70 -8.50 11.24 -2.46
N ARG A 71 -8.72 11.58 -1.18
CA ARG A 71 -7.86 12.47 -0.38
C ARG A 71 -7.05 11.70 0.64
#